data_AF-A0AAU4WVI5-F1
#
_entry.id   AF-A0AAU4WVI5-F1
#
_cell.length_a   1.000
_cell.length_b   1.000
_cell.length_c   1.000
_cell.angle_alpha   90.00
_cell.angle_beta   90.00
_cell.angle_gamma   90.00
#
_symmetry.space_group_name_H-M   'P 1'
#
loop_
_entity.id
_entity.type
_entity.pdbx_description
1 polymer ?
#
loop_
_entity_poly.entity_id
_entity_poly.type
_entity_poly.pdbx_seq_one_letter_code
_entity_poly.pdbx_strand_id
1 'polypeptide(L)'
;MWFVSTSHARSLTTRTSRTGQVTLAHQWSPSPDELSNRVTGVTKDSFAWIRGAGGHWPGGAQDLREYAMADYRRLENELPHLTLRRTGSLTWADTPAQDTRPGPSQFRIGRSDIAALEPNLRHPPDQAIHTPSDAGVDPTAMTHALAAAAGAHGATVLHNTAVTSLQVAGGHVDGVLTSTGLHAATTIVLTAGVPKLCEPLSADLAIAASPATLARVTAPPGLVKTIMAGPGFEVREVRDGDLLLVVPHVEGTAAAREQAAQDAFQHLQATFQESDQCRLLIDGASGLDVDHRVPLAEAWDSGASNWTAAERQAYANDRALIAVSAKSNRSKADQDPATWMPPAESDHCDYARDWIVVKVRWQLAIDPAEQTALSEDLTHCPNAPVKVTLAR
;
A
#
# COMPACT_ATOMS: atom_id res chain seq x y z
N MET A 1 14.83 -13.19 2.16
CA MET A 1 16.23 -13.44 1.72
C MET A 1 16.94 -14.21 2.83
N TRP A 2 17.72 -15.25 2.54
CA TRP A 2 18.51 -16.02 3.53
C TRP A 2 20.00 -15.71 3.35
N PHE A 3 20.78 -15.72 4.43
CA PHE A 3 22.25 -15.65 4.38
C PHE A 3 22.85 -16.93 5.00
N VAL A 4 23.62 -17.65 4.20
CA VAL A 4 24.40 -18.82 4.59
C VAL A 4 25.87 -18.42 4.40
N SER A 5 26.61 -18.17 5.48
CA SER A 5 28.04 -17.82 5.39
C SER A 5 28.88 -19.05 5.71
N THR A 6 29.77 -19.48 4.81
CA THR A 6 30.65 -20.63 5.08
C THR A 6 31.89 -20.28 5.91
N SER A 7 31.96 -19.08 6.52
CA SER A 7 32.85 -18.77 7.65
C SER A 7 32.55 -17.38 8.25
N HIS A 8 33.15 -17.11 9.41
CA HIS A 8 32.92 -15.95 10.28
C HIS A 8 32.86 -14.60 9.53
N ALA A 9 31.66 -14.03 9.40
CA ALA A 9 31.48 -12.68 8.89
C ALA A 9 31.76 -11.65 9.99
N ARG A 10 32.85 -10.90 9.85
CA ARG A 10 32.94 -9.56 10.45
C ARG A 10 32.38 -8.55 9.45
N SER A 11 31.75 -7.51 9.99
CA SER A 11 31.28 -6.29 9.33
C SER A 11 31.93 -6.01 7.98
N LEU A 12 31.10 -5.70 6.97
CA LEU A 12 31.45 -5.24 5.61
C LEU A 12 32.32 -3.95 5.57
N THR A 13 32.86 -3.49 6.70
CA THR A 13 33.62 -2.24 6.83
C THR A 13 35.11 -2.42 7.12
N THR A 14 35.67 -3.64 7.17
CA THR A 14 37.11 -3.81 7.47
C THR A 14 37.83 -4.74 6.49
N ARG A 15 38.74 -4.14 5.70
CA ARG A 15 39.77 -4.84 4.92
C ARG A 15 40.66 -5.66 5.87
N THR A 16 40.44 -6.98 5.95
CA THR A 16 41.50 -7.95 6.29
C THR A 16 41.18 -9.31 5.69
N SER A 17 42.21 -9.96 5.16
CA SER A 17 42.21 -11.19 4.39
C SER A 17 41.69 -12.40 5.15
N ARG A 18 40.49 -12.87 4.81
CA ARG A 18 40.06 -14.29 4.85
C ARG A 18 38.84 -14.41 3.93
N THR A 19 39.00 -15.15 2.83
CA THR A 19 37.96 -15.40 1.81
C THR A 19 36.94 -16.41 2.33
N GLY A 20 35.92 -15.94 3.03
CA GLY A 20 34.71 -16.73 3.29
C GLY A 20 33.75 -16.60 2.11
N GLN A 21 33.19 -17.72 1.62
CA GLN A 21 32.16 -17.69 0.60
C GLN A 21 30.81 -17.41 1.27
N VAL A 22 30.13 -16.34 0.83
CA VAL A 22 28.77 -16.02 1.29
C VAL A 22 27.80 -16.59 0.27
N THR A 23 26.84 -17.40 0.72
CA THR A 23 25.77 -17.97 -0.10
C THR A 23 24.44 -17.42 0.39
N LEU A 24 23.63 -16.83 -0.49
CA LEU A 24 22.28 -16.40 -0.18
C LEU A 24 21.29 -17.40 -0.76
N ALA A 25 20.41 -17.98 0.05
CA ALA A 25 19.33 -18.82 -0.45
C ALA A 25 18.01 -18.03 -0.48
N HIS A 26 17.08 -18.38 -1.37
CA HIS A 26 15.75 -17.75 -1.45
C HIS A 26 14.69 -18.71 -2.02
N GLN A 27 13.50 -18.78 -1.40
CA GLN A 27 12.37 -19.59 -1.88
C GLN A 27 11.39 -18.78 -2.75
N TRP A 28 10.81 -19.45 -3.75
CA TRP A 28 9.62 -19.06 -4.51
C TRP A 28 8.71 -20.28 -4.76
N SER A 29 7.41 -20.08 -4.99
CA SER A 29 6.47 -21.10 -5.50
C SER A 29 5.81 -20.59 -6.80
N PRO A 30 5.84 -21.35 -7.92
CA PRO A 30 5.28 -20.90 -9.19
C PRO A 30 3.75 -20.96 -9.28
N SER A 31 3.16 -19.97 -9.96
CA SER A 31 2.20 -20.29 -11.04
C SER A 31 2.96 -20.38 -12.38
N PRO A 32 2.46 -21.08 -13.40
CA PRO A 32 3.26 -21.53 -14.55
C PRO A 32 3.80 -20.45 -15.51
N ASP A 33 3.43 -19.17 -15.37
CA ASP A 33 3.57 -18.19 -16.48
C ASP A 33 4.57 -17.02 -16.28
N GLU A 34 5.43 -16.97 -15.25
CA GLU A 34 6.33 -15.80 -15.08
C GLU A 34 7.78 -16.11 -14.68
N LEU A 35 8.71 -15.44 -15.38
CA LEU A 35 10.18 -15.57 -15.32
C LEU A 35 10.81 -15.33 -13.92
N SER A 36 11.95 -16.00 -13.71
CA SER A 36 12.63 -16.36 -12.45
C SER A 36 13.38 -15.25 -11.67
N ASN A 37 12.81 -14.07 -11.43
CA ASN A 37 13.55 -12.99 -10.73
C ASN A 37 12.68 -12.05 -9.87
N ARG A 38 11.75 -12.57 -9.04
CA ARG A 38 10.88 -11.72 -8.20
C ARG A 38 11.31 -11.68 -6.73
N VAL A 39 11.34 -10.47 -6.16
CA VAL A 39 11.40 -10.23 -4.71
C VAL A 39 10.07 -10.65 -4.09
N THR A 40 10.09 -11.30 -2.93
CA THR A 40 8.89 -11.84 -2.27
C THR A 40 8.83 -11.45 -0.79
N GLY A 41 7.69 -11.74 -0.16
CA GLY A 41 7.44 -11.43 1.25
C GLY A 41 7.28 -9.93 1.52
N VAL A 42 7.37 -9.57 2.79
CA VAL A 42 7.14 -8.20 3.29
C VAL A 42 8.00 -7.13 2.63
N THR A 43 9.15 -7.48 2.05
CA THR A 43 9.99 -6.54 1.31
C THR A 43 9.30 -6.05 0.04
N LYS A 44 8.69 -6.95 -0.75
CA LYS A 44 7.97 -6.57 -1.97
C LYS A 44 6.79 -5.66 -1.64
N ASP A 45 6.08 -5.98 -0.56
CA ASP A 45 4.84 -5.33 -0.16
C ASP A 45 5.09 -4.20 0.86
N SER A 46 6.30 -3.63 0.88
CA SER A 46 6.69 -2.59 1.84
C SER A 46 6.26 -1.21 1.39
N PHE A 47 5.82 -0.38 2.36
CA PHE A 47 5.68 1.06 2.14
C PHE A 47 7.03 1.73 1.84
N ALA A 48 8.16 1.11 2.23
CA ALA A 48 9.52 1.49 1.85
C ALA A 48 9.87 2.96 2.08
N TRP A 49 9.43 3.48 3.24
CA TRP A 49 9.82 4.79 3.75
C TRP A 49 11.15 4.69 4.53
N ILE A 50 12.17 5.38 4.01
CA ILE A 50 13.46 5.58 4.66
C ILE A 50 13.34 6.82 5.54
N ARG A 51 13.07 6.58 6.83
CA ARG A 51 12.83 7.64 7.83
C ARG A 51 14.04 7.86 8.73
N GLY A 52 14.42 9.13 8.87
CA GLY A 52 15.44 9.59 9.82
C GLY A 52 15.13 9.27 11.29
N ALA A 53 16.06 9.64 12.18
CA ALA A 53 16.06 9.27 13.60
C ALA A 53 15.04 10.03 14.50
N GLY A 54 13.89 10.42 13.94
CA GLY A 54 12.84 11.10 14.69
C GLY A 54 12.07 10.18 15.64
N GLY A 55 11.70 10.71 16.82
CA GLY A 55 10.88 10.02 17.83
C GLY A 55 11.66 9.45 19.02
N HIS A 56 10.97 9.19 20.12
CA HIS A 56 11.53 8.51 21.29
C HIS A 56 11.41 6.99 21.12
N TRP A 57 12.53 6.32 20.87
CA TRP A 57 12.57 4.87 20.65
C TRP A 57 13.09 4.15 21.90
N PRO A 58 12.30 3.25 22.50
CA PRO A 58 12.75 2.45 23.63
C PRO A 58 14.00 1.64 23.26
N GLY A 59 14.99 1.59 24.18
CA GLY A 59 16.15 0.70 24.04
C GLY A 59 17.33 1.24 23.23
N GLY A 60 17.40 2.55 22.94
CA GLY A 60 18.61 3.17 22.39
C GLY A 60 18.88 2.91 20.90
N ALA A 61 17.86 2.50 20.14
CA ALA A 61 17.97 2.24 18.70
C ALA A 61 18.18 3.50 17.83
N GLN A 62 18.30 4.68 18.45
CA GLN A 62 18.44 5.95 17.73
C GLN A 62 19.72 6.00 16.90
N ASP A 63 20.85 5.57 17.48
CA ASP A 63 22.14 5.49 16.80
C ASP A 63 22.07 4.59 15.57
N LEU A 64 21.37 3.45 15.65
CA LEU A 64 21.21 2.52 14.52
C LEU A 64 20.47 3.15 13.33
N ARG A 65 19.48 4.03 13.60
CA ARG A 65 18.77 4.73 12.53
C ARG A 65 19.64 5.81 11.89
N GLU A 66 20.46 6.51 12.67
CA GLU A 66 21.42 7.48 12.14
C GLU A 66 22.46 6.78 11.25
N TYR A 67 22.99 5.63 11.69
CA TYR A 67 23.86 4.80 10.86
C TYR A 67 23.16 4.34 9.57
N ALA A 68 21.92 3.86 9.66
CA ALA A 68 21.15 3.43 8.49
C ALA A 68 20.98 4.56 7.47
N MET A 69 20.69 5.79 7.91
CA MET A 69 20.58 6.95 7.01
C MET A 69 21.90 7.30 6.32
N ALA A 70 23.02 7.19 7.04
CA ALA A 70 24.34 7.36 6.44
C ALA A 70 24.63 6.24 5.41
N ASP A 71 24.22 5.02 5.71
CA ASP A 71 24.37 3.87 4.80
C ASP A 71 23.53 4.01 3.53
N TYR A 72 22.29 4.53 3.60
CA TYR A 72 21.50 4.78 2.39
C TYR A 72 22.19 5.79 1.45
N ARG A 73 22.83 6.83 2.00
CA ARG A 73 23.61 7.79 1.18
C ARG A 73 24.85 7.12 0.58
N ARG A 74 25.52 6.25 1.33
CA ARG A 74 26.65 5.47 0.83
C ARG A 74 26.21 4.54 -0.31
N LEU A 75 25.08 3.85 -0.13
CA LEU A 75 24.52 2.93 -1.13
C LEU A 75 24.09 3.63 -2.42
N GLU A 76 23.54 4.85 -2.38
CA GLU A 76 23.28 5.64 -3.60
C GLU A 76 24.56 5.91 -4.40
N ASN A 77 25.71 6.10 -3.73
CA ASN A 77 26.99 6.31 -4.40
C ASN A 77 27.60 5.00 -4.95
N GLU A 78 27.43 3.90 -4.23
CA GLU A 78 27.98 2.58 -4.61
C GLU A 78 27.10 1.84 -5.64
N LEU A 79 25.80 2.12 -5.65
CA LEU A 79 24.80 1.46 -6.50
C LEU A 79 24.14 2.53 -7.41
N PRO A 80 24.79 2.95 -8.50
CA PRO A 80 24.35 4.11 -9.30
C PRO A 80 23.00 3.91 -10.01
N HIS A 81 22.46 2.69 -10.05
CA HIS A 81 21.12 2.39 -10.58
C HIS A 81 20.02 2.42 -9.51
N LEU A 82 20.39 2.51 -8.23
CA LEU A 82 19.44 2.66 -7.13
C LEU A 82 18.98 4.12 -7.09
N THR A 83 17.68 4.34 -7.23
CA THR A 83 17.09 5.67 -7.14
C THR A 83 16.27 5.78 -5.86
N LEU A 84 16.62 6.73 -4.98
CA LEU A 84 15.78 7.13 -3.86
C LEU A 84 14.96 8.37 -4.25
N ARG A 85 13.64 8.33 -4.08
CA ARG A 85 12.77 9.50 -4.28
C ARG A 85 12.85 10.36 -3.03
N ARG A 86 13.75 11.34 -3.03
CA ARG A 86 14.02 12.26 -1.90
C ARG A 86 13.03 13.41 -1.87
N THR A 87 11.82 13.10 -1.46
CA THR A 87 10.71 14.05 -1.37
C THR A 87 10.59 14.71 0.00
N GLY A 88 11.34 14.24 1.00
CA GLY A 88 11.07 14.56 2.39
C GLY A 88 9.75 13.96 2.87
N SER A 89 9.41 14.24 4.13
CA SER A 89 8.17 13.79 4.74
C SER A 89 7.49 14.87 5.59
N LEU A 90 6.17 14.80 5.69
CA LEU A 90 5.33 15.61 6.56
C LEU A 90 4.57 14.70 7.53
N THR A 91 4.66 14.98 8.84
CA THR A 91 3.95 14.22 9.87
C THR A 91 3.19 15.16 10.82
N TRP A 92 1.93 14.85 11.12
CA TRP A 92 1.11 15.56 12.11
C TRP A 92 0.11 14.61 12.80
N ALA A 93 -0.51 15.08 13.89
CA ALA A 93 -1.48 14.33 14.68
C ALA A 93 -2.71 15.21 15.02
N ASP A 94 -3.88 14.59 15.25
CA ASP A 94 -5.13 15.29 15.59
C ASP A 94 -5.06 15.98 16.95
N THR A 95 -4.49 15.28 17.92
CA THR A 95 -4.11 15.90 19.18
C THR A 95 -2.75 16.55 18.98
N PRO A 96 -2.56 17.82 19.40
CA PRO A 96 -1.23 18.39 19.53
C PRO A 96 -0.46 17.45 20.45
N ALA A 97 0.42 16.63 19.87
CA ALA A 97 1.29 15.77 20.65
C ALA A 97 2.04 16.71 21.58
N GLN A 98 1.76 16.63 22.90
CA GLN A 98 2.34 17.47 23.95
C GLN A 98 3.76 17.85 23.57
N ASP A 99 3.92 19.08 23.08
CA ASP A 99 5.16 19.74 22.71
C ASP A 99 6.34 18.82 22.32
N THR A 100 6.12 17.88 21.39
CA THR A 100 7.18 16.94 20.97
C THR A 100 8.20 17.71 20.14
N ARG A 101 9.29 18.13 20.79
CA ARG A 101 10.37 18.88 20.13
C ARG A 101 10.86 18.10 18.91
N PRO A 102 10.99 18.74 17.75
CA PRO A 102 11.56 18.09 16.57
C PRO A 102 12.92 17.47 16.90
N GLY A 103 13.16 16.26 16.42
CA GLY A 103 14.48 15.63 16.53
C GLY A 103 15.51 16.25 15.58
N PRO A 104 16.75 15.76 15.57
CA PRO A 104 17.77 16.19 14.62
C PRO A 104 17.26 16.09 13.17
N SER A 105 17.50 17.14 12.37
CA SER A 105 17.04 17.26 10.97
C SER A 105 15.52 17.25 10.76
N GLN A 106 14.74 17.50 11.82
CA GLN A 106 13.30 17.69 11.75
C GLN A 106 12.95 19.15 12.04
N PHE A 107 11.98 19.69 11.31
CA PHE A 107 11.59 21.08 11.40
C PHE A 107 10.11 21.17 11.66
N ARG A 108 9.71 21.83 12.74
CA ARG A 108 8.31 22.21 12.93
C ARG A 108 8.01 23.37 12.00
N ILE A 109 7.07 23.18 11.10
CA ILE A 109 6.67 24.17 10.09
C ILE A 109 5.20 24.53 10.24
N GLY A 110 4.84 25.74 9.77
CA GLY A 110 3.46 26.24 9.85
C GLY A 110 2.65 25.94 8.59
N ARG A 111 1.33 26.13 8.70
CA ARG A 111 0.33 25.95 7.63
C ARG A 111 0.77 26.48 6.25
N SER A 112 1.41 27.65 6.17
CA SER A 112 1.86 28.24 4.89
C SER A 112 2.95 27.41 4.22
N ASP A 113 3.93 26.93 4.99
CA ASP A 113 5.03 26.11 4.48
C ASP A 113 4.52 24.71 4.09
N ILE A 114 3.55 24.19 4.85
CA ILE A 114 2.88 22.92 4.54
C ILE A 114 2.14 23.03 3.20
N ALA A 115 1.37 24.10 2.99
CA ALA A 115 0.68 24.35 1.72
C ALA A 115 1.66 24.57 0.55
N ALA A 116 2.87 25.11 0.81
CA ALA A 116 3.89 25.25 -0.22
C ALA A 116 4.50 23.90 -0.62
N LEU A 117 4.72 23.00 0.35
CA LEU A 117 5.23 21.65 0.12
C LEU A 117 4.17 20.74 -0.52
N GLU A 118 2.92 20.84 -0.06
CA GLU A 118 1.78 20.03 -0.51
C GLU A 118 0.62 20.93 -0.96
N PRO A 119 0.74 21.54 -2.15
CA PRO A 119 -0.25 22.50 -2.65
C PRO A 119 -1.62 21.86 -2.94
N ASN A 120 -1.68 20.53 -3.00
CA ASN A 120 -2.91 19.80 -3.26
C ASN A 120 -3.68 19.41 -2.00
N LEU A 121 -3.16 19.67 -0.79
CA LEU A 121 -3.93 19.45 0.43
C LEU A 121 -5.08 20.47 0.53
N ARG A 122 -6.32 19.98 0.64
CA ARG A 122 -7.50 20.86 0.80
C ARG A 122 -7.46 21.65 2.10
N HIS A 123 -7.05 20.98 3.17
CA HIS A 123 -7.05 21.54 4.52
C HIS A 123 -5.72 21.23 5.23
N PRO A 124 -4.63 21.96 4.90
CA PRO A 124 -3.36 21.79 5.59
C PRO A 124 -3.53 21.97 7.11
N PRO A 125 -2.87 21.18 7.97
CA PRO A 125 -2.92 21.41 9.42
C PRO A 125 -2.21 22.73 9.80
N ASP A 126 -2.44 23.20 11.03
CA ASP A 126 -1.77 24.42 11.53
C ASP A 126 -0.26 24.26 11.63
N GLN A 127 0.18 23.05 12.01
CA GLN A 127 1.59 22.69 12.15
C GLN A 127 1.82 21.23 11.75
N ALA A 128 3.03 20.95 11.28
CA ALA A 128 3.53 19.61 11.01
C ALA A 128 5.03 19.54 11.29
N ILE A 129 5.55 18.32 11.41
CA ILE A 129 6.98 18.03 11.40
C ILE A 129 7.38 17.70 9.97
N HIS A 130 8.25 18.53 9.39
CA HIS A 130 8.88 18.28 8.10
C HIS A 130 10.27 17.67 8.29
N THR A 131 10.55 16.55 7.61
CA THR A 131 11.86 15.90 7.60
C THR A 131 12.40 15.84 6.16
N PRO A 132 13.17 16.84 5.70
CA PRO A 132 13.63 16.91 4.30
C PRO A 132 14.51 15.74 3.87
N SER A 133 15.20 15.09 4.81
CA SER A 133 16.13 13.99 4.51
C SER A 133 15.44 12.66 4.22
N ASP A 134 14.14 12.54 4.50
CA ASP A 134 13.37 11.32 4.29
C ASP A 134 13.21 11.03 2.80
N ALA A 135 13.12 9.74 2.49
CA ALA A 135 13.03 9.27 1.12
C ALA A 135 12.16 8.01 1.00
N GLY A 136 11.61 7.80 -0.20
CA GLY A 136 11.01 6.54 -0.59
C GLY A 136 11.96 5.76 -1.48
N VAL A 137 11.88 4.43 -1.44
CA VAL A 137 12.59 3.56 -2.40
C VAL A 137 11.62 2.58 -3.06
N ASP A 138 11.97 2.10 -4.24
CA ASP A 138 11.40 0.85 -4.77
C ASP A 138 12.10 -0.33 -4.09
N PRO A 139 11.42 -1.06 -3.18
CA PRO A 139 12.06 -2.11 -2.41
C PRO A 139 12.46 -3.32 -3.27
N THR A 140 11.80 -3.53 -4.40
CA THR A 140 12.14 -4.61 -5.33
C THR A 140 13.42 -4.26 -6.07
N ALA A 141 13.49 -3.05 -6.65
CA ALA A 141 14.68 -2.58 -7.33
C ALA A 141 15.91 -2.54 -6.39
N MET A 142 15.72 -2.08 -5.15
CA MET A 142 16.78 -2.05 -4.16
C MET A 142 17.29 -3.45 -3.80
N THR A 143 16.38 -4.41 -3.61
CA THR A 143 16.77 -5.78 -3.28
C THR A 143 17.56 -6.42 -4.42
N HIS A 144 17.17 -6.20 -5.68
CA HIS A 144 17.93 -6.67 -6.83
C HIS A 144 19.30 -6.02 -6.93
N ALA A 145 19.39 -4.70 -6.73
CA ALA A 145 20.67 -3.99 -6.75
C ALA A 145 21.63 -4.52 -5.68
N LEU A 146 21.13 -4.74 -4.46
CA LEU A 146 21.92 -5.31 -3.36
C LEU A 146 22.35 -6.75 -3.65
N ALA A 147 21.47 -7.59 -4.18
CA ALA A 147 21.79 -8.98 -4.52
C ALA A 147 22.85 -9.05 -5.63
N ALA A 148 22.71 -8.21 -6.66
CA ALA A 148 23.67 -8.11 -7.76
C ALA A 148 25.04 -7.62 -7.26
N ALA A 149 25.07 -6.58 -6.42
CA ALA A 149 26.30 -6.07 -5.81
C ALA A 149 26.98 -7.13 -4.93
N ALA A 150 26.21 -7.84 -4.10
CA ALA A 150 26.73 -8.96 -3.32
C ALA A 150 27.36 -10.03 -4.23
N GLY A 151 26.70 -10.37 -5.34
CA GLY A 151 27.23 -11.29 -6.36
C GLY A 151 28.55 -10.81 -6.97
N ALA A 152 28.64 -9.53 -7.32
CA ALA A 152 29.87 -8.91 -7.83
C ALA A 152 31.01 -8.93 -6.79
N HIS A 153 30.67 -8.93 -5.49
CA HIS A 153 31.61 -9.10 -4.38
C HIS A 153 31.87 -10.55 -3.98
N GLY A 154 31.44 -11.52 -4.80
CA GLY A 154 31.75 -12.95 -4.63
C GLY A 154 30.70 -13.74 -3.85
N ALA A 155 29.54 -13.16 -3.55
CA ALA A 155 28.44 -13.92 -2.97
C ALA A 155 27.75 -14.81 -4.02
N THR A 156 27.33 -16.01 -3.62
CA THR A 156 26.54 -16.91 -4.46
C THR A 156 25.06 -16.73 -4.14
N VAL A 157 24.23 -16.30 -5.10
CA VAL A 157 22.78 -16.16 -4.88
C VAL A 157 22.05 -17.37 -5.48
N LEU A 158 21.44 -18.16 -4.61
CA LEU A 158 20.64 -19.34 -4.93
C LEU A 158 19.16 -18.98 -4.92
N HIS A 159 18.57 -18.93 -6.10
CA HIS A 159 17.14 -18.73 -6.30
C HIS A 159 16.39 -20.06 -6.31
N ASN A 160 15.11 -20.06 -5.92
CA ASN A 160 14.27 -21.26 -5.86
C ASN A 160 14.83 -22.36 -4.94
N THR A 161 15.59 -21.96 -3.92
CA THR A 161 16.23 -22.84 -2.94
C THR A 161 15.60 -22.58 -1.57
N ALA A 162 14.55 -23.34 -1.28
CA ALA A 162 13.84 -23.26 -0.01
C ALA A 162 14.67 -23.89 1.10
N VAL A 163 15.01 -23.14 2.15
CA VAL A 163 15.58 -23.72 3.37
C VAL A 163 14.43 -24.35 4.17
N THR A 164 14.50 -25.66 4.38
CA THR A 164 13.45 -26.44 5.05
C THR A 164 13.78 -26.70 6.52
N SER A 165 15.07 -26.85 6.85
CA SER A 165 15.53 -27.05 8.21
C SER A 165 17.00 -26.69 8.38
N LEU A 166 17.40 -26.43 9.63
CA LEU A 166 18.81 -26.36 10.01
C LEU A 166 19.32 -27.78 10.25
N GLN A 167 20.54 -28.05 9.78
CA GLN A 167 21.26 -29.25 10.18
C GLN A 167 22.08 -28.93 11.43
N VAL A 168 21.89 -29.73 12.47
CA VAL A 168 22.55 -29.57 13.77
C VAL A 168 23.20 -30.90 14.14
N ALA A 169 24.50 -30.88 14.35
CA ALA A 169 25.29 -32.02 14.78
C ALA A 169 26.16 -31.62 15.99
N GLY A 170 26.12 -32.42 17.06
CA GLY A 170 26.91 -32.15 18.27
C GLY A 170 26.61 -30.81 18.96
N GLY A 171 25.37 -30.31 18.85
CA GLY A 171 24.97 -29.01 19.42
C GLY A 171 25.40 -27.78 18.62
N HIS A 172 25.99 -27.99 17.43
CA HIS A 172 26.39 -26.92 16.52
C HIS A 172 25.67 -27.07 15.18
N VAL A 173 25.43 -25.93 14.55
CA VAL A 173 24.92 -25.86 13.19
C VAL A 173 26.05 -26.21 12.22
N ASP A 174 25.82 -27.15 11.32
CA ASP A 174 26.79 -27.60 10.29
C ASP A 174 26.27 -27.39 8.85
N GLY A 175 25.02 -26.96 8.67
CA GLY A 175 24.48 -26.59 7.37
C GLY A 175 22.98 -26.29 7.35
N VAL A 176 22.45 -26.08 6.14
CA VAL A 176 21.01 -25.97 5.87
C VAL A 176 20.56 -27.07 4.93
N LEU A 177 19.46 -27.74 5.28
CA LEU A 177 18.76 -28.58 4.32
C LEU A 177 17.87 -27.69 3.45
N THR A 178 17.94 -27.89 2.14
CA THR A 178 17.15 -27.13 1.16
C THR A 178 16.41 -28.02 0.19
N SER A 179 15.48 -27.42 -0.56
CA SER A 179 14.78 -28.08 -1.68
C SER A 179 15.72 -28.64 -2.76
N THR A 180 16.97 -28.18 -2.83
CA THR A 180 17.98 -28.65 -3.79
C THR A 180 19.08 -29.49 -3.16
N GLY A 181 18.93 -29.88 -1.88
CA GLY A 181 19.91 -30.67 -1.15
C GLY A 181 20.53 -29.92 0.04
N LEU A 182 21.55 -30.54 0.64
CA LEU A 182 22.28 -29.99 1.78
C LEU A 182 23.31 -28.95 1.32
N HIS A 183 23.33 -27.80 1.99
CA HIS A 183 24.40 -26.81 1.87
C HIS A 183 25.12 -26.70 3.21
N ALA A 184 26.36 -27.21 3.27
CA ALA A 184 27.18 -27.16 4.47
C ALA A 184 27.60 -25.71 4.80
N ALA A 185 27.52 -25.33 6.07
CA ALA A 185 27.89 -23.99 6.53
C ALA A 185 28.22 -24.00 8.02
N THR A 186 29.29 -23.29 8.40
CA THR A 186 29.67 -23.11 9.81
C THR A 186 28.98 -21.91 10.46
N THR A 187 28.34 -21.05 9.67
CA THR A 187 27.66 -19.84 10.16
C THR A 187 26.39 -19.59 9.36
N ILE A 188 25.26 -19.54 10.05
CA ILE A 188 23.96 -19.27 9.42
C ILE A 188 23.41 -17.98 10.01
N VAL A 189 22.97 -17.07 9.13
CA VAL A 189 22.33 -15.83 9.52
C VAL A 189 20.89 -15.88 9.02
N LEU A 190 19.95 -15.96 9.95
CA LEU A 190 18.52 -16.04 9.66
C LEU A 190 17.94 -14.64 9.48
N THR A 191 17.46 -14.35 8.27
CA THR A 191 16.89 -13.04 7.89
C THR A 191 15.49 -13.15 7.28
N ALA A 192 14.81 -14.29 7.43
CA ALA A 192 13.53 -14.56 6.78
C ALA A 192 12.29 -14.22 7.64
N GLY A 193 12.47 -13.64 8.82
CA GLY A 193 11.33 -13.24 9.68
C GLY A 193 10.45 -14.40 10.15
N VAL A 194 10.94 -15.65 10.17
CA VAL A 194 10.18 -16.84 10.58
C VAL A 194 10.80 -17.54 11.80
N PRO A 195 10.05 -17.71 12.89
CA PRO A 195 10.47 -18.50 14.06
C PRO A 195 10.65 -20.01 13.79
N LYS A 196 9.94 -20.58 12.80
CA LYS A 196 9.89 -22.03 12.56
C LYS A 196 11.25 -22.69 12.28
N LEU A 197 12.19 -21.99 11.65
CA LEU A 197 13.54 -22.55 11.42
C LEU A 197 14.41 -22.58 12.68
N CYS A 198 14.02 -21.87 13.74
CA CYS A 198 14.71 -21.89 15.02
C CYS A 198 14.24 -23.04 15.92
N GLU A 199 13.19 -23.78 15.55
CA GLU A 199 12.68 -24.93 16.32
C GLU A 199 13.78 -25.95 16.68
N PRO A 200 14.70 -26.35 15.76
CA PRO A 200 15.80 -27.28 16.10
C PRO A 200 16.82 -26.72 17.10
N LEU A 201 16.85 -25.40 17.33
CA LEU A 201 17.76 -24.73 18.26
C LEU A 201 17.13 -24.50 19.65
N SER A 202 15.86 -24.88 19.84
CA SER A 202 15.09 -24.60 21.07
C SER A 202 15.11 -23.11 21.46
N ALA A 203 15.27 -22.22 20.49
CA ALA A 203 15.30 -20.78 20.71
C ALA A 203 13.89 -20.20 20.61
N ASP A 204 13.35 -19.73 21.72
CA ASP A 204 12.09 -18.99 21.76
C ASP A 204 12.33 -17.54 21.34
N LEU A 205 11.93 -17.20 20.12
CA LEU A 205 11.97 -15.84 19.62
C LEU A 205 10.57 -15.23 19.80
N ALA A 206 10.43 -14.29 20.73
CA ALA A 206 9.20 -13.54 20.98
C ALA A 206 8.85 -12.56 19.84
N ILE A 207 8.65 -13.10 18.63
CA ILE A 207 8.34 -12.36 17.40
C ILE A 207 6.94 -12.79 16.95
N ALA A 208 5.98 -11.88 17.08
CA ALA A 208 4.64 -12.06 16.54
C ALA A 208 4.54 -11.44 15.14
N ALA A 209 3.79 -12.08 14.24
CA ALA A 209 3.43 -11.47 12.97
C ALA A 209 2.42 -10.35 13.21
N SER A 210 2.71 -9.16 12.69
CA SER A 210 1.79 -8.02 12.69
C SER A 210 1.53 -7.63 11.22
N PRO A 211 0.39 -8.03 10.65
CA PRO A 211 0.08 -7.74 9.26
C PRO A 211 -0.20 -6.24 9.05
N ALA A 212 0.23 -5.73 7.89
CA ALA A 212 -0.08 -4.40 7.41
C ALA A 212 -0.66 -4.50 6.00
N THR A 213 -1.58 -3.61 5.66
CA THR A 213 -2.25 -3.60 4.37
C THR A 213 -1.88 -2.32 3.62
N LEU A 214 -1.52 -2.45 2.35
CA LEU A 214 -1.30 -1.31 1.45
C LEU A 214 -2.29 -1.38 0.29
N ALA A 215 -2.79 -0.22 -0.10
CA ALA A 215 -3.52 0.00 -1.33
C ALA A 215 -2.64 0.72 -2.34
N ARG A 216 -2.81 0.42 -3.62
CA ARG A 216 -2.21 1.17 -4.72
C ARG A 216 -3.26 2.07 -5.34
N VAL A 217 -2.89 3.30 -5.67
CA VAL A 217 -3.82 4.28 -6.26
C VAL A 217 -3.13 4.92 -7.45
N THR A 218 -3.80 4.93 -8.61
CA THR A 218 -3.39 5.82 -9.71
C THR A 218 -3.91 7.23 -9.44
N ALA A 219 -3.14 8.25 -9.79
CA ALA A 219 -3.43 9.65 -9.54
C ALA A 219 -2.75 10.53 -10.61
N PRO A 220 -3.12 11.82 -10.73
CA PRO A 220 -2.29 12.78 -11.44
C PRO A 220 -0.86 12.82 -10.85
N PRO A 221 0.20 12.83 -11.67
CA PRO A 221 1.57 12.95 -11.19
C PRO A 221 1.77 14.17 -10.30
N GLY A 222 2.39 13.98 -9.14
CA GLY A 222 2.63 15.04 -8.17
C GLY A 222 1.40 15.49 -7.38
N LEU A 223 0.30 14.70 -7.39
CA LEU A 223 -0.81 14.90 -6.46
C LEU A 223 -0.33 14.96 -5.01
N VAL A 224 0.56 14.01 -4.66
CA VAL A 224 1.25 13.91 -3.37
C VAL A 224 2.74 14.17 -3.60
N LYS A 225 3.29 15.24 -3.02
CA LYS A 225 4.68 15.66 -3.29
C LYS A 225 5.71 15.15 -2.28
N THR A 226 5.29 14.86 -1.06
CA THR A 226 6.09 14.38 0.07
C THR A 226 5.53 13.05 0.58
N ILE A 227 6.28 12.35 1.44
CA ILE A 227 5.74 11.22 2.18
C ILE A 227 4.90 11.78 3.34
N MET A 228 3.61 11.53 3.37
CA MET A 228 2.74 12.07 4.41
C MET A 228 2.30 10.99 5.39
N ALA A 229 2.28 11.37 6.67
CA ALA A 229 1.68 10.60 7.74
C ALA A 229 0.83 11.53 8.60
N GLY A 230 -0.48 11.39 8.50
CA GLY A 230 -1.46 12.16 9.25
C GLY A 230 -2.43 11.25 10.00
N PRO A 231 -3.40 11.85 10.71
CA PRO A 231 -4.44 11.10 11.38
C PRO A 231 -5.24 10.25 10.39
N GLY A 232 -5.19 8.93 10.56
CA GLY A 232 -5.95 7.99 9.74
C GLY A 232 -5.39 7.69 8.35
N PHE A 233 -4.23 8.24 7.96
CA PHE A 233 -3.63 7.90 6.66
C PHE A 233 -2.11 8.10 6.61
N GLU A 234 -1.45 7.22 5.84
CA GLU A 234 -0.09 7.44 5.35
C GLU A 234 -0.07 7.20 3.85
N VAL A 235 0.53 8.12 3.08
CA VAL A 235 0.53 8.05 1.62
C VAL A 235 1.83 8.57 1.04
N ARG A 236 2.27 7.99 -0.06
CA ARG A 236 3.36 8.52 -0.89
C ARG A 236 3.19 8.19 -2.35
N GLU A 237 3.75 9.02 -3.21
CA GLU A 237 3.96 8.70 -4.62
C GLU A 237 5.23 7.85 -4.79
N VAL A 238 5.09 6.67 -5.38
CA VAL A 238 6.21 5.73 -5.62
C VAL A 238 6.88 6.01 -6.95
N ARG A 239 6.06 6.27 -7.98
CA ARG A 239 6.45 6.72 -9.32
C ARG A 239 5.33 7.63 -9.82
N ASP A 240 5.60 8.36 -10.89
CA ASP A 240 4.69 9.42 -11.36
C ASP A 240 3.26 8.87 -11.58
N GLY A 241 2.32 9.40 -10.80
CA GLY A 241 0.91 9.03 -10.82
C GLY A 241 0.57 7.71 -10.11
N ASP A 242 1.50 7.08 -9.42
CA ASP A 242 1.29 5.83 -8.68
C ASP A 242 1.56 6.04 -7.19
N LEU A 243 0.51 6.00 -6.39
CA LEU A 243 0.56 6.15 -4.95
C LEU A 243 0.51 4.79 -4.24
N LEU A 244 1.18 4.72 -3.09
CA LEU A 244 0.92 3.73 -2.05
C LEU A 244 0.22 4.41 -0.88
N LEU A 245 -0.82 3.77 -0.38
CA LEU A 245 -1.64 4.21 0.74
C LEU A 245 -1.65 3.12 1.80
N VAL A 246 -1.38 3.47 3.05
CA VAL A 246 -1.54 2.55 4.18
C VAL A 246 -3.02 2.42 4.50
N VAL A 247 -3.47 1.18 4.62
CA VAL A 247 -4.85 0.81 4.93
C VAL A 247 -4.87 0.20 6.33
N PRO A 248 -5.81 0.59 7.22
CA PRO A 248 -6.00 -0.07 8.50
C PRO A 248 -6.09 -1.59 8.33
N HIS A 249 -5.32 -2.34 9.11
CA HIS A 249 -5.41 -3.78 9.05
C HIS A 249 -6.75 -4.25 9.62
N VAL A 250 -7.51 -5.00 8.82
CA VAL A 250 -8.78 -5.61 9.23
C VAL A 250 -8.64 -7.12 9.11
N GLU A 251 -8.83 -7.81 10.24
CA GLU A 251 -8.97 -9.26 10.27
C GLU A 251 -10.31 -9.67 9.66
N GLY A 252 -10.35 -10.79 8.92
CA GLY A 252 -11.60 -11.34 8.40
C GLY A 252 -11.59 -11.59 6.90
N THR A 253 -12.73 -11.30 6.24
CA THR A 253 -12.98 -11.70 4.84
C THR A 253 -12.25 -10.82 3.84
N ALA A 254 -12.20 -11.26 2.58
CA ALA A 254 -11.70 -10.41 1.49
C ALA A 254 -12.53 -9.11 1.35
N ALA A 255 -13.84 -9.19 1.54
CA ALA A 255 -14.73 -8.03 1.48
C ALA A 255 -14.42 -7.00 2.58
N ALA A 256 -14.12 -7.43 3.81
CA ALA A 256 -13.74 -6.52 4.88
C ALA A 256 -12.43 -5.77 4.58
N ARG A 257 -11.46 -6.44 3.97
CA ARG A 257 -10.20 -5.81 3.52
C ARG A 257 -10.42 -4.86 2.35
N GLU A 258 -11.32 -5.20 1.44
CA GLU A 258 -11.70 -4.36 0.32
C GLU A 258 -12.38 -3.07 0.80
N GLN A 259 -13.33 -3.20 1.74
CA GLN A 259 -13.97 -2.04 2.37
C GLN A 259 -12.96 -1.13 3.03
N ALA A 260 -12.02 -1.67 3.83
CA ALA A 260 -10.98 -0.87 4.45
C ALA A 260 -10.12 -0.11 3.42
N ALA A 261 -9.82 -0.72 2.27
CA ALA A 261 -9.10 -0.06 1.19
C ALA A 261 -9.95 1.05 0.53
N GLN A 262 -11.25 0.83 0.38
CA GLN A 262 -12.19 1.82 -0.14
C GLN A 262 -12.35 3.01 0.81
N ASP A 263 -12.48 2.77 2.11
CA ASP A 263 -12.57 3.81 3.15
C ASP A 263 -11.30 4.68 3.15
N ALA A 264 -10.13 4.03 3.10
CA ALA A 264 -8.84 4.74 3.00
C ALA A 264 -8.76 5.56 1.70
N PHE A 265 -9.25 5.02 0.58
CA PHE A 265 -9.27 5.72 -0.70
C PHE A 265 -10.22 6.93 -0.68
N GLN A 266 -11.41 6.81 -0.11
CA GLN A 266 -12.33 7.92 0.10
C GLN A 266 -11.70 9.01 0.96
N HIS A 267 -10.99 8.62 2.03
CA HIS A 267 -10.25 9.56 2.86
C HIS A 267 -9.17 10.32 2.05
N LEU A 268 -8.44 9.63 1.18
CA LEU A 268 -7.49 10.26 0.25
C LEU A 268 -8.20 11.24 -0.69
N GLN A 269 -9.35 10.88 -1.26
CA GLN A 269 -10.10 11.79 -2.13
C GLN A 269 -10.59 13.04 -1.40
N ALA A 270 -11.01 12.90 -0.14
CA ALA A 270 -11.40 14.01 0.73
C ALA A 270 -10.21 14.88 1.15
N THR A 271 -9.00 14.32 1.19
CA THR A 271 -7.78 15.03 1.65
C THR A 271 -7.18 15.92 0.56
N PHE A 272 -7.17 15.46 -0.70
CA PHE A 272 -6.54 16.18 -1.81
C PHE A 272 -7.53 16.84 -2.75
N GLN A 273 -7.20 18.03 -3.24
CA GLN A 273 -7.80 18.59 -4.46
C GLN A 273 -7.29 17.83 -5.69
N GLU A 274 -7.99 17.91 -6.83
CA GLU A 274 -7.63 17.17 -8.06
C GLU A 274 -7.60 15.63 -7.90
N SER A 275 -8.26 15.11 -6.87
CA SER A 275 -8.40 13.69 -6.59
C SER A 275 -9.51 12.99 -7.39
N ASP A 276 -10.19 13.72 -8.29
CA ASP A 276 -11.25 13.20 -9.16
C ASP A 276 -10.73 12.23 -10.22
N GLN A 277 -9.45 12.31 -10.54
CA GLN A 277 -8.76 11.40 -11.45
C GLN A 277 -8.12 10.21 -10.74
N CYS A 278 -8.18 10.16 -9.41
CA CYS A 278 -7.60 9.05 -8.67
C CYS A 278 -8.40 7.77 -8.88
N ARG A 279 -7.73 6.62 -8.92
CA ARG A 279 -8.37 5.30 -8.98
C ARG A 279 -7.65 4.30 -8.10
N LEU A 280 -8.37 3.67 -7.19
CA LEU A 280 -7.89 2.53 -6.41
C LEU A 280 -7.58 1.35 -7.33
N LEU A 281 -6.37 0.83 -7.24
CA LEU A 281 -5.95 -0.39 -7.91
C LEU A 281 -6.15 -1.57 -6.96
N ILE A 282 -7.05 -2.48 -7.33
CA ILE A 282 -7.27 -3.73 -6.62
C ILE A 282 -6.54 -4.82 -7.42
N ASP A 283 -5.49 -5.41 -6.82
CA ASP A 283 -4.68 -6.43 -7.49
C ASP A 283 -5.49 -7.74 -7.62
N GLY A 284 -5.89 -8.05 -8.85
CA GLY A 284 -6.59 -9.27 -9.24
C GLY A 284 -7.22 -9.12 -10.63
N ALA A 285 -6.61 -9.74 -11.66
CA ALA A 285 -7.04 -9.66 -13.07
C ALA A 285 -8.47 -10.21 -13.36
N SER A 286 -9.21 -10.62 -12.34
CA SER A 286 -10.62 -11.06 -12.42
C SER A 286 -11.51 -10.45 -11.33
N GLY A 287 -10.99 -9.48 -10.58
CA GLY A 287 -11.57 -9.03 -9.31
C GLY A 287 -12.28 -7.69 -9.34
N LEU A 288 -12.09 -6.88 -10.38
CA LEU A 288 -12.63 -5.51 -10.47
C LEU A 288 -13.45 -5.34 -11.76
N ASP A 289 -14.63 -4.75 -11.62
CA ASP A 289 -15.43 -4.23 -12.74
C ASP A 289 -15.65 -2.72 -12.56
N VAL A 290 -15.81 -2.01 -13.67
CA VAL A 290 -16.28 -0.62 -13.67
C VAL A 290 -17.79 -0.66 -13.73
N ASP A 291 -18.45 -0.16 -12.69
CA ASP A 291 -19.91 -0.15 -12.58
C ASP A 291 -20.45 1.28 -12.68
N HIS A 292 -21.65 1.40 -13.23
CA HIS A 292 -22.42 2.64 -13.19
C HIS A 292 -23.25 2.63 -11.92
N ARG A 293 -23.25 3.73 -11.15
CA ARG A 293 -24.07 3.82 -9.92
C ARG A 293 -25.52 3.40 -10.21
N VAL A 294 -26.10 3.90 -11.31
CA VAL A 294 -27.31 3.36 -11.95
C VAL A 294 -26.88 2.56 -13.20
N PRO A 295 -27.03 1.21 -13.24
CA PRO A 295 -26.58 0.37 -14.34
C PRO A 295 -27.11 0.82 -15.72
N LEU A 296 -26.39 0.51 -16.80
CA LEU A 296 -26.81 0.93 -18.16
C LEU A 296 -28.17 0.36 -18.59
N ALA A 297 -28.47 -0.89 -18.20
CA ALA A 297 -29.76 -1.53 -18.48
C ALA A 297 -30.89 -0.88 -17.66
N GLU A 298 -30.66 -0.65 -16.36
CA GLU A 298 -31.59 0.08 -15.51
C GLU A 298 -31.85 1.51 -16.02
N ALA A 299 -30.80 2.22 -16.48
CA ALA A 299 -30.95 3.53 -17.10
C ALA A 299 -31.79 3.46 -18.39
N TRP A 300 -31.62 2.40 -19.19
CA TRP A 300 -32.40 2.16 -20.40
C TRP A 300 -33.90 2.05 -20.10
N ASP A 301 -34.25 1.25 -19.09
CA ASP A 301 -35.62 1.04 -18.64
C ASP A 301 -36.20 2.30 -17.97
N SER A 302 -35.34 3.07 -17.29
CA SER A 302 -35.66 4.38 -16.70
C SER A 302 -35.78 5.54 -17.71
N GLY A 303 -35.71 5.27 -19.02
CA GLY A 303 -35.98 6.25 -20.08
C GLY A 303 -34.81 6.60 -21.00
N ALA A 304 -33.61 6.07 -20.76
CA ALA A 304 -32.46 6.27 -21.67
C ALA A 304 -32.62 5.59 -23.03
N SER A 305 -33.59 4.69 -23.17
CA SER A 305 -34.02 4.13 -24.45
C SER A 305 -34.44 5.20 -25.47
N ASN A 306 -35.01 6.32 -25.01
CA ASN A 306 -35.44 7.44 -25.85
C ASN A 306 -34.33 8.46 -26.17
N TRP A 307 -33.13 8.29 -25.60
CA TRP A 307 -32.02 9.23 -25.82
C TRP A 307 -31.36 9.05 -27.18
N THR A 308 -30.63 10.07 -27.61
CA THR A 308 -29.70 9.96 -28.74
C THR A 308 -28.51 9.07 -28.37
N ALA A 309 -27.81 8.56 -29.39
CA ALA A 309 -26.58 7.80 -29.17
C ALA A 309 -25.50 8.62 -28.43
N ALA A 310 -25.41 9.92 -28.71
CA ALA A 310 -24.45 10.81 -28.05
C ALA A 310 -24.76 11.00 -26.56
N GLU A 311 -26.04 11.14 -26.18
CA GLU A 311 -26.46 11.21 -24.78
C GLU A 311 -26.19 9.89 -24.04
N ARG A 312 -26.50 8.73 -24.65
CA ARG A 312 -26.17 7.42 -24.06
C ARG A 312 -24.66 7.22 -23.89
N GLN A 313 -23.86 7.66 -24.86
CA GLN A 313 -22.41 7.63 -24.74
C GLN A 313 -21.92 8.59 -23.65
N ALA A 314 -22.51 9.78 -23.52
CA ALA A 314 -22.16 10.72 -22.46
C ALA A 314 -22.51 10.15 -21.07
N TYR A 315 -23.64 9.47 -20.93
CA TYR A 315 -24.02 8.75 -19.71
C TYR A 315 -23.07 7.61 -19.38
N ALA A 316 -22.73 6.78 -20.38
CA ALA A 316 -21.81 5.66 -20.20
C ALA A 316 -20.40 6.11 -19.76
N ASN A 317 -20.02 7.35 -20.07
CA ASN A 317 -18.75 7.97 -19.72
C ASN A 317 -18.85 9.04 -18.62
N ASP A 318 -20.01 9.21 -17.97
CA ASP A 318 -20.19 10.23 -16.93
C ASP A 318 -19.42 9.86 -15.67
N ARG A 319 -19.08 10.87 -14.85
CA ARG A 319 -18.23 10.73 -13.66
C ARG A 319 -18.85 9.91 -12.50
N ALA A 320 -20.01 9.31 -12.70
CA ALA A 320 -20.69 8.45 -11.73
C ALA A 320 -20.28 6.96 -11.85
N LEU A 321 -19.06 6.71 -12.32
CA LEU A 321 -18.46 5.38 -12.36
C LEU A 321 -17.87 5.05 -10.98
N ILE A 322 -18.24 3.89 -10.45
CA ILE A 322 -17.70 3.37 -9.20
C ILE A 322 -16.85 2.13 -9.50
N ALA A 323 -15.67 2.07 -8.88
CA ALA A 323 -14.83 0.88 -8.92
C ALA A 323 -15.35 -0.09 -7.85
N VAL A 324 -15.82 -1.26 -8.26
CA VAL A 324 -16.41 -2.28 -7.37
C VAL A 324 -15.85 -3.65 -7.72
N SER A 325 -15.81 -4.59 -6.77
CA SER A 325 -15.41 -5.96 -7.14
C SER A 325 -16.33 -6.56 -8.21
N ALA A 326 -15.75 -7.37 -9.10
CA ALA A 326 -16.49 -8.11 -10.12
C ALA A 326 -17.56 -9.02 -9.53
N LYS A 327 -17.42 -9.46 -8.27
CA LYS A 327 -18.44 -10.23 -7.55
C LYS A 327 -19.62 -9.35 -7.11
N SER A 328 -19.33 -8.18 -6.54
CA SER A 328 -20.38 -7.22 -6.16
C SER A 328 -21.12 -6.72 -7.39
N ASN A 329 -20.38 -6.33 -8.44
CA ASN A 329 -20.94 -5.90 -9.71
C ASN A 329 -21.83 -6.97 -10.37
N ARG A 330 -21.40 -8.24 -10.39
CA ARG A 330 -22.22 -9.35 -10.92
C ARG A 330 -23.40 -9.69 -10.03
N SER A 331 -23.32 -9.45 -8.72
CA SER A 331 -24.43 -9.65 -7.80
C SER A 331 -25.48 -8.56 -7.96
N LYS A 332 -25.07 -7.32 -8.19
CA LYS A 332 -25.94 -6.18 -8.49
C LYS A 332 -26.55 -6.31 -9.89
N ALA A 333 -25.73 -6.61 -10.90
CA ALA A 333 -26.13 -6.63 -12.31
C ALA A 333 -26.88 -5.36 -12.73
N ASP A 334 -28.14 -5.47 -13.14
CA ASP A 334 -29.06 -4.39 -13.50
C ASP A 334 -30.10 -4.09 -12.40
N GLN A 335 -29.92 -4.64 -11.20
CA GLN A 335 -30.87 -4.50 -10.10
C GLN A 335 -30.87 -3.09 -9.51
N ASP A 336 -32.08 -2.64 -9.16
CA ASP A 336 -32.37 -1.37 -8.51
C ASP A 336 -32.32 -1.50 -6.96
N PRO A 337 -32.37 -0.38 -6.21
CA PRO A 337 -32.43 -0.39 -4.75
C PRO A 337 -33.55 -1.23 -4.12
N ALA A 338 -34.65 -1.49 -4.83
CA ALA A 338 -35.71 -2.36 -4.33
C ALA A 338 -35.29 -3.84 -4.31
N THR A 339 -34.33 -4.21 -5.15
CA THR A 339 -33.89 -5.60 -5.35
C THR A 339 -32.50 -5.85 -4.79
N TRP A 340 -31.64 -4.83 -4.77
CA TRP A 340 -30.26 -4.93 -4.33
C TRP A 340 -29.77 -3.65 -3.65
N MET A 341 -29.13 -3.83 -2.50
CA MET A 341 -28.38 -2.80 -1.79
C MET A 341 -26.97 -3.30 -1.47
N PRO A 342 -25.99 -2.39 -1.29
CA PRO A 342 -24.66 -2.78 -0.84
C PRO A 342 -24.73 -3.65 0.43
N PRO A 343 -23.91 -4.72 0.55
CA PRO A 343 -23.94 -5.58 1.73
C PRO A 343 -23.57 -4.86 3.04
N ALA A 344 -22.86 -3.73 2.94
CA ALA A 344 -22.51 -2.89 4.09
C ALA A 344 -23.65 -1.90 4.36
N GLU A 345 -24.32 -2.05 5.51
CA GLU A 345 -25.40 -1.14 5.93
C GLU A 345 -24.93 0.31 6.12
N SER A 346 -23.65 0.52 6.44
CA SER A 346 -23.04 1.85 6.54
C SER A 346 -23.13 2.65 5.23
N ASP A 347 -23.17 1.95 4.09
CA ASP A 347 -23.09 2.55 2.77
C ASP A 347 -24.47 2.82 2.18
N HIS A 348 -25.56 2.39 2.85
CA HIS A 348 -26.92 2.50 2.34
C HIS A 348 -27.33 3.96 2.11
N CYS A 349 -27.00 4.86 3.04
CA CYS A 349 -27.32 6.28 2.90
C CYS A 349 -26.58 6.94 1.73
N ASP A 350 -25.31 6.61 1.54
CA ASP A 350 -24.52 7.15 0.44
C ASP A 350 -24.95 6.53 -0.89
N TYR A 351 -25.27 5.24 -0.89
CA TYR A 351 -25.82 4.54 -2.03
C TYR A 351 -27.12 5.15 -2.52
N ALA A 352 -28.14 5.24 -1.65
CA ALA A 352 -29.44 5.80 -1.95
C ALA A 352 -29.35 7.27 -2.40
N ARG A 353 -28.52 8.08 -1.72
CA ARG A 353 -28.29 9.48 -2.07
C ARG A 353 -27.71 9.63 -3.47
N ASP A 354 -26.60 8.96 -3.76
CA ASP A 354 -25.94 9.11 -5.06
C ASP A 354 -26.77 8.49 -6.20
N TRP A 355 -27.54 7.44 -5.90
CA TRP A 355 -28.50 6.87 -6.85
C TRP A 355 -29.52 7.92 -7.29
N ILE A 356 -30.13 8.63 -6.33
CA ILE A 356 -31.03 9.76 -6.61
C ILE A 356 -30.31 10.88 -7.36
N VAL A 357 -29.08 11.23 -6.97
CA VAL A 357 -28.28 12.25 -7.65
C VAL A 357 -28.10 11.92 -9.13
N VAL A 358 -27.78 10.66 -9.45
CA VAL A 358 -27.61 10.21 -10.85
C VAL A 358 -28.94 10.24 -11.59
N LYS A 359 -30.03 9.71 -11.01
CA LYS A 359 -31.36 9.75 -11.62
C LYS A 359 -31.82 11.19 -11.90
N VAL A 360 -31.62 12.11 -10.96
CA VAL A 360 -31.94 13.55 -11.14
C VAL A 360 -31.05 14.19 -12.20
N ARG A 361 -29.73 13.98 -12.13
CA ARG A 361 -28.75 14.58 -13.05
C ARG A 361 -29.06 14.25 -14.51
N TRP A 362 -29.48 13.03 -14.78
CA TRP A 362 -29.75 12.53 -16.12
C TRP A 362 -31.24 12.52 -16.50
N GLN A 363 -32.10 13.01 -15.61
CA GLN A 363 -33.56 13.01 -15.78
C GLN A 363 -34.12 11.61 -16.07
N LEU A 364 -33.63 10.61 -15.35
CA LEU A 364 -34.13 9.23 -15.39
C LEU A 364 -35.34 9.09 -14.47
N ALA A 365 -36.29 8.24 -14.85
CA ALA A 365 -37.45 7.93 -14.02
C ALA A 365 -37.05 7.07 -12.82
N ILE A 366 -37.82 7.21 -11.73
CA ILE A 366 -37.80 6.31 -10.57
C ILE A 366 -39.17 5.61 -10.56
N ASP A 367 -39.17 4.29 -10.51
CA ASP A 367 -40.43 3.54 -10.46
C ASP A 367 -41.00 3.43 -9.03
N PRO A 368 -42.25 2.97 -8.84
CA PRO A 368 -42.87 2.93 -7.51
C PRO A 368 -42.16 2.02 -6.49
N ALA A 369 -41.55 0.90 -6.92
CA ALA A 369 -40.84 -0.01 -6.03
C ALA A 369 -39.51 0.60 -5.60
N GLU A 370 -38.77 1.14 -6.57
CA GLU A 370 -37.54 1.90 -6.36
C GLU A 370 -37.76 3.08 -5.41
N GLN A 371 -38.84 3.85 -5.63
CA GLN A 371 -39.22 4.98 -4.77
C GLN A 371 -39.51 4.55 -3.34
N THR A 372 -40.19 3.42 -3.16
CA THR A 372 -40.54 2.90 -1.83
C THR A 372 -39.27 2.53 -1.07
N ALA A 373 -38.38 1.74 -1.69
CA ALA A 373 -37.12 1.31 -1.08
C ALA A 373 -36.23 2.50 -0.71
N LEU A 374 -36.02 3.44 -1.65
CA LEU A 374 -35.23 4.64 -1.40
C LEU A 374 -35.82 5.50 -0.27
N SER A 375 -37.15 5.61 -0.20
CA SER A 375 -37.81 6.39 0.86
C SER A 375 -37.64 5.74 2.24
N GLU A 376 -37.78 4.42 2.31
CA GLU A 376 -37.59 3.64 3.54
C GLU A 376 -36.14 3.78 4.06
N ASP A 377 -35.15 3.59 3.19
CA ASP A 377 -33.74 3.70 3.55
C ASP A 377 -33.38 5.11 4.03
N LEU A 378 -33.85 6.14 3.31
CA LEU A 378 -33.54 7.53 3.63
C LEU A 378 -34.18 8.03 4.93
N THR A 379 -35.19 7.34 5.49
CA THR A 379 -35.75 7.71 6.80
C THR A 379 -34.71 7.65 7.93
N HIS A 380 -33.68 6.82 7.78
CA HIS A 380 -32.61 6.63 8.76
C HIS A 380 -31.35 7.45 8.45
N CYS A 381 -31.37 8.23 7.37
CA CYS A 381 -30.20 8.92 6.86
C CYS A 381 -30.14 10.40 7.27
N PRO A 382 -28.94 10.99 7.38
CA PRO A 382 -28.79 12.42 7.59
C PRO A 382 -29.44 13.23 6.45
N ASN A 383 -30.32 14.17 6.81
CA ASN A 383 -30.96 15.05 5.85
C ASN A 383 -30.03 16.21 5.47
N ALA A 384 -29.29 16.06 4.36
CA ALA A 384 -28.39 17.06 3.83
C ALA A 384 -28.86 17.57 2.46
N PRO A 385 -28.81 18.89 2.20
CA PRO A 385 -29.16 19.42 0.89
C PRO A 385 -28.14 18.96 -0.16
N VAL A 386 -28.62 18.48 -1.30
CA VAL A 386 -27.78 18.08 -2.42
C VAL A 386 -27.99 19.01 -3.60
N LYS A 387 -26.88 19.54 -4.15
CA LYS A 387 -26.89 20.36 -5.36
C LYS A 387 -26.54 19.48 -6.55
N VAL A 388 -27.49 19.26 -7.44
CA VAL A 388 -27.29 18.49 -8.67
C VAL A 388 -27.16 19.42 -9.86
N THR A 389 -26.12 19.25 -10.66
CA THR A 389 -26.02 19.88 -11.98
C THR A 389 -26.62 18.92 -12.98
N LEU A 390 -27.63 19.35 -13.74
CA LEU A 390 -28.23 18.54 -14.78
C LEU A 390 -27.22 18.31 -15.91
N ALA A 391 -27.09 17.05 -16.33
CA ALA A 391 -26.34 16.66 -17.52
C ALA A 391 -27.22 16.64 -18.77
N ARG A 392 -28.54 16.62 -18.56
CA ARG A 392 -29.58 16.62 -19.57
C ARG A 392 -30.73 17.52 -19.16
#